data_AF-A0A2E1FTA3-F1
#
_entry.id   AF-A0A2E1FTA3-F1
#
_cell.length_a   1.000
_cell.length_b   1.000
_cell.length_c   1.000
_cell.angle_alpha   90.00
_cell.angle_beta   90.00
_cell.angle_gamma   90.00
#
_symmetry.space_group_name_H-M   'P 1'
#
loop_
_entity.id
_entity.type
_entity.pdbx_description
1 polymer ?
#
loop_
_entity_poly.entity_id
_entity_poly.type
_entity_poly.pdbx_seq_one_letter_code
_entity_poly.pdbx_strand_id
1 'polypeptide(L)'
;MNIIGCDAEGNAKEASHDVPKALSVEEINADRGDACECIDSALLKLNAFLEVMTGEEYATSKSLNDGLSLAMAGCMTPTGQKEADSAWSKAIAKCESFVQVREAMFLVREQALMLKDIEQNEFANKSKDSKGDGAAEILDRLRDGTQGN
;
A
#
# COMPACT_ATOMS: atom_id res chain seq x y z
N MET A 1 -28.11 52.31 23.24
CA MET A 1 -27.99 52.45 21.77
C MET A 1 -27.26 53.75 21.49
N ASN A 2 -26.04 53.66 20.97
CA ASN A 2 -25.31 54.77 20.36
C ASN A 2 -24.43 54.13 19.28
N ILE A 3 -24.75 54.38 18.02
CA ILE A 3 -23.97 53.93 16.87
C ILE A 3 -23.21 55.16 16.39
N ILE A 4 -21.88 55.12 16.53
CA ILE A 4 -20.95 56.10 15.98
C ILE A 4 -20.49 55.54 14.63
N GLY A 5 -20.70 56.31 13.57
CA GLY A 5 -20.17 56.01 12.23
C GLY A 5 -18.79 56.63 12.01
N CYS A 6 -18.05 56.10 11.03
CA CYS A 6 -17.24 56.85 10.07
C CYS A 6 -16.76 55.91 8.97
N ASP A 7 -16.87 56.40 7.74
CA ASP A 7 -16.46 55.80 6.48
C ASP A 7 -14.95 55.53 6.41
N ALA A 8 -14.58 54.48 5.67
CA ALA A 8 -13.31 54.44 4.95
C ALA A 8 -13.43 53.49 3.76
N GLU A 9 -13.48 54.08 2.57
CA GLU A 9 -13.22 53.43 1.29
C GLU A 9 -11.88 52.66 1.37
N GLY A 10 -11.98 51.35 1.42
CA GLY A 10 -10.86 50.43 1.23
C GLY A 10 -11.11 49.62 -0.03
N ASN A 11 -10.75 50.17 -1.19
CA ASN A 11 -10.64 49.42 -2.44
C ASN A 11 -9.43 48.48 -2.32
N ALA A 12 -9.56 47.42 -1.51
CA ALA A 12 -8.67 46.29 -1.56
C ALA A 12 -9.09 45.49 -2.78
N LYS A 13 -8.34 45.66 -3.89
CA LYS A 13 -8.31 44.66 -4.96
C LYS A 13 -8.07 43.32 -4.27
N GLU A 14 -9.10 42.48 -4.20
CA GLU A 14 -8.92 41.06 -3.95
C GLU A 14 -8.00 40.57 -5.06
N ALA A 15 -6.71 40.46 -4.74
CA ALA A 15 -5.83 39.59 -5.47
C ALA A 15 -6.51 38.22 -5.40
N SER A 16 -7.05 37.76 -6.53
CA SER A 16 -7.52 36.39 -6.65
C SER A 16 -6.35 35.52 -6.23
N HIS A 17 -6.40 35.02 -5.00
CA HIS A 17 -5.56 33.92 -4.60
C HIS A 17 -5.92 32.79 -5.55
N ASP A 18 -5.03 32.52 -6.49
CA ASP A 18 -5.10 31.40 -7.41
C ASP A 18 -4.95 30.14 -6.53
N VAL A 19 -6.05 29.75 -5.89
CA VAL A 19 -6.14 28.49 -5.16
C VAL A 19 -5.97 27.42 -6.23
N PRO A 20 -4.95 26.53 -6.14
CA PRO A 20 -4.78 25.47 -7.10
C PRO A 20 -6.10 24.71 -7.21
N LYS A 21 -6.74 24.80 -8.38
CA LYS A 21 -8.01 24.11 -8.62
C LYS A 21 -7.77 22.63 -8.36
N ALA A 22 -8.53 22.06 -7.42
CA ALA A 22 -8.47 20.62 -7.19
C ALA A 22 -8.80 19.93 -8.52
N LEU A 23 -7.90 19.05 -8.97
CA LEU A 23 -8.07 18.29 -10.20
C LEU A 23 -9.35 17.44 -10.09
N SER A 24 -10.06 17.30 -11.20
CA SER A 24 -11.23 16.42 -11.28
C SER A 24 -10.82 14.94 -11.24
N VAL A 25 -11.78 14.06 -10.97
CA VAL A 25 -11.55 12.60 -10.99
C VAL A 25 -11.05 12.14 -12.36
N GLU A 26 -11.59 12.72 -13.43
CA GLU A 26 -11.21 12.43 -14.81
C GLU A 26 -9.78 12.88 -15.10
N GLU A 27 -9.39 14.08 -14.64
CA GLU A 27 -8.03 14.59 -14.80
C GLU A 27 -7.01 13.71 -14.06
N ILE A 28 -7.29 13.37 -12.80
CA ILE A 28 -6.42 12.49 -11.99
C ILE A 28 -6.26 11.12 -12.63
N ASN A 29 -7.34 10.53 -13.14
CA ASN A 29 -7.28 9.19 -13.74
C ASN A 29 -6.74 9.21 -15.18
N ALA A 30 -6.85 10.32 -15.92
CA ALA A 30 -6.21 10.46 -17.22
C ALA A 30 -4.68 10.43 -17.10
N ASP A 31 -4.12 11.03 -16.04
CA ASP A 31 -2.67 10.99 -15.76
C ASP A 31 -2.16 9.57 -15.45
N ARG A 32 -3.04 8.65 -15.06
CA ARG A 32 -2.70 7.23 -14.81
C ARG A 32 -2.64 6.40 -16.10
N GLY A 33 -3.15 6.92 -17.22
CA GLY A 33 -3.18 6.23 -18.51
C GLY A 33 -4.37 5.27 -18.67
N ASP A 34 -4.20 4.24 -19.50
CA ASP A 34 -5.22 3.24 -19.75
C ASP A 34 -5.24 2.17 -18.64
N ALA A 35 -6.43 1.89 -18.10
CA ALA A 35 -6.59 0.95 -17.00
C ALA A 35 -6.27 -0.51 -17.39
N CYS A 36 -6.51 -0.89 -18.65
CA CYS A 36 -6.25 -2.25 -19.12
C CYS A 36 -4.78 -2.45 -19.47
N GLU A 37 -4.14 -1.51 -20.17
CA GLU A 37 -2.69 -1.54 -20.38
C GLU A 37 -1.93 -1.57 -19.05
N CYS A 38 -2.41 -0.82 -18.05
CA CYS A 38 -1.87 -0.80 -16.70
C CYS A 38 -1.92 -2.18 -16.04
N ILE A 39 -3.08 -2.84 -16.03
CA ILE A 39 -3.23 -4.13 -15.35
C ILE A 39 -2.54 -5.26 -16.12
N ASP A 40 -2.45 -5.18 -17.45
CA ASP A 40 -1.68 -6.11 -18.28
C ASP A 40 -0.18 -6.04 -17.95
N SER A 41 0.35 -4.82 -17.79
CA SER A 41 1.73 -4.61 -17.33
C SER A 41 1.95 -5.16 -15.92
N ALA A 42 0.99 -4.94 -15.02
CA ALA A 42 1.05 -5.47 -13.66
C ALA A 42 1.02 -7.01 -13.66
N LEU A 43 0.21 -7.63 -14.51
CA LEU A 43 0.17 -9.08 -14.67
C LEU A 43 1.51 -9.65 -15.13
N LEU A 44 2.18 -9.01 -16.09
CA LEU A 44 3.50 -9.44 -16.55
C LEU A 44 4.53 -9.43 -15.42
N LYS A 45 4.57 -8.35 -14.64
CA LYS A 45 5.46 -8.24 -13.46
C LYS A 45 5.12 -9.28 -12.39
N LEU A 46 3.83 -9.50 -12.16
CA LEU A 46 3.35 -10.47 -11.19
C LEU A 46 3.70 -11.91 -11.61
N ASN A 47 3.55 -12.26 -12.89
CA ASN A 47 3.96 -13.56 -13.40
C ASN A 47 5.46 -13.78 -13.25
N ALA A 48 6.28 -12.78 -13.57
CA ALA A 48 7.73 -12.86 -13.33
C ALA A 48 8.05 -13.04 -11.84
N PHE A 49 7.31 -12.39 -10.95
CA PHE A 49 7.45 -12.58 -9.50
C PHE A 49 7.05 -13.99 -9.05
N LEU A 50 5.96 -14.55 -9.58
CA LEU A 50 5.51 -15.91 -9.27
C LEU A 50 6.56 -16.98 -9.61
N GLU A 51 7.36 -16.77 -10.65
CA GLU A 51 8.43 -17.68 -11.04
C GLU A 51 9.55 -17.75 -10.00
N VAL A 52 9.77 -16.67 -9.24
CA VAL A 52 10.90 -16.53 -8.31
C VAL A 52 10.49 -16.54 -6.84
N MET A 53 9.20 -16.40 -6.52
CA MET A 53 8.69 -16.20 -5.15
C MET A 53 9.02 -17.33 -4.15
N THR A 54 9.48 -18.49 -4.62
CA THR A 54 9.92 -19.62 -3.78
C THR A 54 11.44 -19.67 -3.57
N GLY A 55 12.18 -18.73 -4.15
CA GLY A 55 13.63 -18.60 -4.02
C GLY A 55 14.06 -18.06 -2.64
N GLU A 56 15.35 -18.19 -2.34
CA GLU A 56 15.94 -17.79 -1.05
C GLU A 56 15.73 -16.31 -0.72
N GLU A 57 15.67 -15.45 -1.73
CA GLU A 57 15.42 -14.01 -1.57
C GLU A 57 14.03 -13.70 -0.97
N TYR A 58 13.08 -14.63 -1.07
CA TYR A 58 11.72 -14.53 -0.55
C TYR A 58 11.43 -15.54 0.56
N ALA A 59 12.46 -16.00 1.28
CA ALA A 59 12.34 -17.03 2.32
C ALA A 59 11.52 -16.61 3.56
N THR A 60 11.14 -15.33 3.69
CA THR A 60 10.31 -14.83 4.79
C THR A 60 9.00 -14.21 4.27
N SER A 61 7.96 -14.25 5.11
CA SER A 61 6.68 -13.60 4.82
C SER A 61 6.85 -12.10 4.57
N LYS A 62 7.81 -11.45 5.25
CA LYS A 62 8.15 -10.03 5.02
C LYS A 62 8.76 -9.81 3.63
N SER A 63 9.85 -10.52 3.30
CA SER A 63 10.53 -10.36 2.01
C SER A 63 9.60 -10.66 0.83
N LEU A 64 8.73 -11.67 0.97
CA LEU A 64 7.72 -12.01 -0.03
C LEU A 64 6.72 -10.85 -0.25
N ASN A 65 6.21 -10.25 0.84
CA ASN A 65 5.28 -9.11 0.75
C ASN A 65 5.95 -7.86 0.17
N ASP A 66 7.22 -7.62 0.47
CA ASP A 66 8.00 -6.53 -0.11
C ASP A 66 8.17 -6.73 -1.63
N GLY A 67 8.51 -7.96 -2.06
CA GLY A 67 8.60 -8.34 -3.47
C GLY A 67 7.26 -8.17 -4.21
N LEU A 68 6.16 -8.62 -3.61
CA LEU A 68 4.82 -8.43 -4.15
C LEU A 68 4.48 -6.95 -4.33
N SER A 69 4.79 -6.13 -3.33
CA SER A 69 4.51 -4.69 -3.35
C SER A 69 5.26 -4.00 -4.50
N LEU A 70 6.50 -4.42 -4.77
CA LEU A 70 7.29 -3.94 -5.91
C LEU A 70 6.70 -4.39 -7.25
N ALA A 71 6.30 -5.66 -7.37
CA ALA A 71 5.70 -6.20 -8.59
C ALA A 71 4.42 -5.46 -8.99
N MET A 72 3.62 -5.04 -8.00
CA MET A 72 2.33 -4.36 -8.22
C MET A 72 2.41 -2.83 -8.21
N ALA A 73 3.59 -2.26 -7.97
CA ALA A 73 3.77 -0.82 -7.88
C ALA A 73 3.38 -0.11 -9.18
N GLY A 74 2.86 1.11 -9.03
CA GLY A 74 2.42 1.98 -10.12
C GLY A 74 0.94 1.76 -10.42
N CYS A 75 0.56 0.58 -10.90
CA CYS A 75 -0.78 0.40 -11.47
C CYS A 75 -1.90 0.54 -10.43
N MET A 76 -1.74 -0.15 -9.30
CA MET A 76 -2.71 -0.17 -8.20
C MET A 76 -2.32 0.76 -7.06
N THR A 77 -1.30 1.60 -7.23
CA THR A 77 -0.88 2.56 -6.20
C THR A 77 -1.99 3.59 -5.98
N PRO A 78 -2.50 3.77 -4.75
CA PRO A 78 -3.46 4.81 -4.45
C PRO A 78 -2.84 6.19 -4.63
N THR A 79 -3.60 7.12 -5.18
CA THR A 79 -3.23 8.53 -5.31
C THR A 79 -3.57 9.33 -4.05
N GLY A 80 -4.35 8.74 -3.14
CA GLY A 80 -4.88 9.40 -1.94
C GLY A 80 -6.20 10.14 -2.21
N GLN A 81 -6.67 10.15 -3.46
CA GLN A 81 -7.94 10.73 -3.87
C GLN A 81 -8.98 9.63 -3.98
N LYS A 82 -9.78 9.47 -2.92
CA LYS A 82 -10.68 8.32 -2.73
C LYS A 82 -11.61 8.08 -3.91
N GLU A 83 -12.23 9.12 -4.45
CA GLU A 83 -13.15 9.04 -5.57
C GLU A 83 -12.44 8.60 -6.85
N ALA A 84 -11.24 9.15 -7.11
CA ALA A 84 -10.43 8.80 -8.26
C ALA A 84 -9.89 7.37 -8.16
N ASP A 85 -9.36 6.96 -7.00
CA ASP A 85 -8.88 5.61 -6.74
C ASP A 85 -10.02 4.57 -6.85
N SER A 86 -11.24 4.91 -6.41
CA SER A 86 -12.41 4.07 -6.59
C SER A 86 -12.82 3.93 -8.06
N ALA A 87 -12.86 5.04 -8.81
CA ALA A 87 -13.17 5.03 -10.22
C ALA A 87 -12.12 4.23 -11.03
N TRP A 88 -10.85 4.40 -10.71
CA TRP A 88 -9.74 3.66 -11.31
C TRP A 88 -9.85 2.16 -11.06
N SER A 89 -10.08 1.76 -9.80
CA SER A 89 -10.27 0.34 -9.45
C SER A 89 -11.46 -0.29 -10.18
N LYS A 90 -12.55 0.47 -10.36
CA LYS A 90 -13.72 0.01 -11.14
C LYS A 90 -13.42 -0.11 -12.63
N ALA A 91 -12.54 0.71 -13.18
CA ALA A 91 -12.10 0.60 -14.56
C ALA A 91 -11.24 -0.66 -14.75
N ILE A 92 -10.23 -0.85 -13.89
CA ILE A 92 -9.37 -2.05 -13.88
C ILE A 92 -10.20 -3.33 -13.77
N ALA A 93 -11.21 -3.36 -12.88
CA ALA A 93 -12.02 -4.55 -12.65
C ALA A 93 -12.81 -5.03 -13.88
N LYS A 94 -12.91 -4.22 -14.94
CA LYS A 94 -13.56 -4.58 -16.21
C LYS A 94 -12.58 -5.14 -17.25
N CYS A 95 -11.28 -5.04 -17.01
CA CYS A 95 -10.25 -5.55 -17.91
C CYS A 95 -10.13 -7.07 -17.78
N GLU A 96 -9.82 -7.75 -18.89
CA GLU A 96 -9.76 -9.21 -18.95
C GLU A 96 -8.68 -9.78 -18.01
N SER A 97 -7.50 -9.17 -18.00
CA SER A 97 -6.38 -9.60 -17.16
C SER A 97 -6.59 -9.40 -15.66
N PHE A 98 -7.64 -8.69 -15.23
CA PHE A 98 -7.95 -8.54 -13.81
C PHE A 98 -8.19 -9.88 -13.11
N VAL A 99 -8.85 -10.83 -13.78
CA VAL A 99 -9.11 -12.16 -13.22
C VAL A 99 -7.80 -12.90 -12.97
N GLN A 100 -6.87 -12.83 -13.93
CA GLN A 100 -5.56 -13.47 -13.86
C GLN A 100 -4.68 -12.85 -12.76
N VAL A 101 -4.70 -11.51 -12.63
CA VAL A 101 -4.00 -10.83 -11.52
C VAL A 101 -4.55 -11.28 -10.18
N ARG A 102 -5.87 -11.38 -10.04
CA ARG A 102 -6.51 -11.85 -8.80
C ARG A 102 -6.12 -13.29 -8.46
N GLU A 103 -6.07 -14.18 -9.46
CA GLU A 103 -5.64 -15.58 -9.26
C GLU A 103 -4.17 -15.67 -8.85
N ALA A 104 -3.29 -14.92 -9.51
CA ALA A 104 -1.89 -14.83 -9.13
C ALA A 104 -1.71 -14.30 -7.69
N MET A 105 -2.51 -13.31 -7.27
CA MET A 105 -2.52 -12.82 -5.88
C MET A 105 -2.90 -13.89 -4.86
N PHE A 106 -3.80 -14.82 -5.22
CA PHE A 106 -4.13 -15.93 -4.33
C PHE A 106 -2.94 -16.87 -4.13
N LEU A 107 -2.16 -17.15 -5.18
CA LEU A 107 -0.96 -17.98 -5.07
C LEU A 107 0.09 -17.33 -4.15
N VAL A 108 0.32 -16.03 -4.29
CA VAL A 108 1.25 -15.30 -3.40
C VAL A 108 0.74 -15.32 -1.96
N ARG A 109 -0.57 -15.16 -1.74
CA ARG A 109 -1.17 -15.23 -0.40
C ARG A 109 -0.99 -16.60 0.23
N GLU A 110 -1.20 -17.69 -0.51
CA GLU A 110 -1.00 -19.04 0.01
C GLU A 110 0.45 -19.26 0.44
N GLN A 111 1.41 -18.82 -0.38
CA GLN A 111 2.83 -18.86 -0.04
C GLN A 111 3.15 -18.02 1.21
N ALA A 112 2.59 -16.81 1.31
CA ALA A 112 2.80 -15.92 2.46
C ALA A 112 2.27 -16.52 3.77
N LEU A 113 1.12 -17.20 3.72
CA LEU A 113 0.53 -17.89 4.87
C LEU A 113 1.42 -19.07 5.30
N MET A 114 1.89 -19.87 4.34
CA MET A 114 2.79 -20.99 4.61
C MET A 114 4.09 -20.52 5.29
N LEU A 115 4.74 -19.47 4.76
CA LEU A 115 5.94 -18.89 5.38
C LEU A 115 5.67 -18.35 6.78
N LYS A 116 4.55 -17.66 6.97
CA LYS A 116 4.15 -17.15 8.28
C LYS A 116 3.94 -18.27 9.30
N ASP A 117 3.33 -19.38 8.91
CA ASP A 117 3.13 -20.54 9.79
C ASP A 117 4.47 -21.19 10.16
N ILE A 118 5.41 -21.30 9.21
CA ILE A 118 6.78 -21.77 9.50
C ILE A 118 7.46 -20.84 10.50
N GLU A 119 7.47 -19.52 10.25
CA GLU A 119 8.09 -18.51 11.12
C GLU A 119 7.52 -18.56 12.54
N GLN A 120 6.19 -18.70 12.67
CA GLN A 120 5.53 -18.80 13.96
C GLN A 120 5.89 -20.09 14.69
N ASN A 121 5.95 -21.22 13.98
CA ASN A 121 6.34 -22.50 14.56
C ASN A 121 7.80 -22.51 15.01
N GLU A 122 8.71 -21.92 14.22
CA GLU A 122 10.11 -21.75 14.62
C GLU A 122 10.25 -20.89 15.87
N PHE A 123 9.51 -19.79 15.95
CA PHE A 123 9.48 -18.93 17.14
C PHE A 123 8.94 -19.68 18.37
N ALA A 124 7.85 -20.43 18.20
CA ALA A 124 7.24 -21.24 19.26
C ALA A 124 8.15 -22.39 19.73
N ASN A 125 8.94 -22.99 18.84
CA ASN A 125 9.87 -24.06 19.21
C ASN A 125 11.11 -23.50 19.91
N LYS A 126 11.69 -22.41 19.40
CA LYS A 126 12.81 -21.71 20.04
C LYS A 126 12.48 -21.28 21.48
N SER A 127 11.24 -20.87 21.74
CA SER A 127 10.76 -20.49 23.07
C SER A 127 10.46 -21.66 24.02
N LYS A 128 10.24 -22.88 23.49
CA LYS A 128 10.06 -24.11 24.29
C LYS A 128 11.38 -24.78 24.64
N ASP A 129 12.35 -24.74 23.74
CA ASP A 129 13.67 -25.35 23.93
C ASP A 129 14.54 -24.57 24.94
N SER A 130 14.25 -23.28 25.13
CA SER A 130 14.76 -22.46 26.23
C SER A 130 14.06 -22.85 27.55
N LYS A 131 14.64 -23.78 28.30
CA LYS A 131 14.21 -24.27 29.63
C LYS A 131 14.02 -23.14 30.66
N GLY A 132 12.91 -22.41 30.59
CA GLY A 132 12.54 -21.35 31.55
C GLY A 132 12.99 -19.93 31.17
N ASP A 133 13.94 -19.78 30.24
CA ASP A 133 14.43 -18.47 29.78
C ASP A 133 13.67 -17.90 28.57
N GLY A 134 12.84 -18.70 27.90
CA GLY A 134 12.19 -18.30 26.64
C GLY A 134 11.25 -17.11 26.76
N ALA A 135 10.50 -17.01 27.86
CA ALA A 135 9.65 -15.85 28.12
C ALA A 135 10.48 -14.61 28.50
N ALA A 136 11.58 -14.79 29.23
CA ALA A 136 12.46 -13.69 29.62
C ALA A 136 13.20 -13.11 28.40
N GLU A 137 13.66 -13.95 27.47
CA GLU A 137 14.30 -13.50 26.24
C GLU A 137 13.33 -12.78 25.28
N ILE A 138 12.08 -13.23 25.21
CA ILE A 138 11.02 -12.52 24.47
C ILE A 138 10.71 -11.16 25.12
N LEU A 139 10.60 -11.11 26.45
CA LEU A 139 10.36 -9.87 27.19
C LEU A 139 11.54 -8.91 27.08
N ASP A 140 12.78 -9.41 27.09
CA ASP A 140 13.98 -8.62 26.88
C ASP A 140 14.06 -8.05 25.46
N ARG A 141 13.72 -8.83 24.42
CA ARG A 141 13.62 -8.29 23.05
C ARG A 141 12.52 -7.23 22.89
N LEU A 142 11.39 -7.38 23.58
CA LEU A 142 10.32 -6.38 23.59
C LEU A 142 10.71 -5.12 24.38
N ARG A 143 11.42 -5.27 25.49
CA ARG A 143 11.96 -4.17 26.31
C ARG A 143 13.01 -3.38 25.52
N ASP A 144 13.93 -4.06 24.85
CA ASP A 144 15.02 -3.40 24.14
C ASP A 144 14.51 -2.77 22.82
N GLY A 145 13.52 -3.38 22.16
CA GLY A 145 12.84 -2.81 20.98
C GLY A 145 11.95 -1.59 21.27
N THR A 146 11.59 -1.33 22.53
CA THR A 146 10.81 -0.15 22.95
C THR A 146 11.66 1.00 23.48
N GLN A 147 12.97 0.81 23.70
CA GLN A 147 13.90 1.85 24.17
C GLN A 147 14.68 2.53 23.03
N GLY A 148 14.51 2.10 21.79
CA GLY A 148 15.10 2.72 20.59
C GLY A 148 14.11 3.61 19.84
N ASN A 149 13.65 4.70 20.45
CA ASN A 149 13.13 5.89 19.78
C ASN A 149 13.20 7.10 20.72
#